data_AF-A0A9D6EGW4-F1
#
_entry.id   AF-A0A9D6EGW4-F1
#
_cell.length_a   1.000
_cell.length_b   1.000
_cell.length_c   1.000
_cell.angle_alpha   90.00
_cell.angle_beta   90.00
_cell.angle_gamma   90.00
#
_symmetry.space_group_name_H-M   'P 1'
#
loop_
_entity.id
_entity.type
_entity.pdbx_description
1 polymer ?
#
loop_
_entity_poly.entity_id
_entity_poly.type
_entity_poly.pdbx_seq_one_letter_code
_entity_poly.pdbx_strand_id
1 'polypeptide(L)'
;MELIDRRLIREGIVAGVIGAALVALWFLLVDALQGQPFRTPALLGAAVFQGLREPTEAVAITAGAVAGYSVLHGLAFIAFGILCATLIVSAEREPAMLLAFIALFACFSVFFLGLLWVLAAWLLGALPWWEILVANLLAAGGMLAYFFLGHRALGRALLGSLAGVLPEGVVAGLLGAAIVAAWFLIVDTLQGRPFFTPALLGAAVFEGLQDPALLQMSLGVILGYTVLHGAAFVAFGILCAILIVAAEREPGLAWAFLALLVSFEVFFLALDRLFAESVLGALVWWAILVGNLLAAGGMLAYFFLRHRALGRALLGDWAGVIREGIVAGLLGASIVAVWFLAYDAFKGQPLRTPALLGAAVFQGLTDPAAVEISLGVILGYTVLHGLAFAVFGMVVAVLLVAAERQPVLLLGLFMLLAAFEVFFFGVVMIFGQSLVGALLWWEIFVANLLALAGMLLYFFLGHRALGRRLMETWPPREEA
;
A
#
# COMPACT_ATOMS: atom_id res chain seq x y z
N MET A 1 -5.03 -11.10 42.30
CA MET A 1 -4.23 -11.38 41.08
C MET A 1 -4.44 -12.82 40.62
N GLU A 2 -4.17 -13.82 41.47
CA GLU A 2 -4.25 -15.26 41.13
C GLU A 2 -5.60 -15.77 40.55
N LEU A 3 -6.74 -15.23 41.01
CA LEU A 3 -8.07 -15.60 40.50
C LEU A 3 -8.38 -15.00 39.12
N ILE A 4 -7.81 -13.84 38.80
CA ILE A 4 -7.98 -13.19 37.49
C ILE A 4 -7.19 -13.97 36.43
N ASP A 5 -5.97 -14.42 36.75
CA ASP A 5 -5.14 -15.21 35.84
C ASP A 5 -5.79 -16.55 35.47
N ARG A 6 -6.38 -17.27 36.43
CA ARG A 6 -7.04 -18.56 36.16
C ARG A 6 -8.29 -18.42 35.29
N ARG A 7 -9.11 -17.40 35.54
CA ARG A 7 -10.31 -17.16 34.73
C ARG A 7 -9.93 -16.77 33.30
N LEU A 8 -8.95 -15.89 33.15
CA LEU A 8 -8.44 -15.45 31.86
C LEU A 8 -7.90 -16.63 31.04
N ILE A 9 -7.02 -17.44 31.63
CA ILE A 9 -6.45 -18.62 30.97
C ILE A 9 -7.56 -19.57 30.54
N ARG A 10 -8.56 -19.81 31.40
CA ARG A 10 -9.70 -20.68 31.06
C ARG A 10 -10.51 -20.13 29.89
N GLU A 11 -10.87 -18.85 29.91
CA GLU A 11 -11.61 -18.20 28.81
C GLU A 11 -10.81 -18.27 27.51
N GLY A 12 -9.49 -18.04 27.59
CA GLY A 12 -8.59 -18.16 26.45
C GLY A 12 -8.50 -19.58 25.88
N ILE A 13 -8.35 -20.60 26.72
CA ILE A 13 -8.35 -22.01 26.30
C ILE A 13 -9.67 -22.36 25.60
N VAL A 14 -10.82 -21.99 26.19
CA VAL A 14 -12.13 -22.29 25.60
C VAL A 14 -12.30 -21.59 24.26
N ALA A 15 -11.96 -20.31 24.15
CA ALA A 15 -11.99 -19.59 22.89
C ALA A 15 -11.08 -20.25 21.84
N GLY A 16 -9.85 -20.61 22.22
CA GLY A 16 -8.92 -21.31 21.33
C GLY A 16 -9.48 -22.65 20.82
N VAL A 17 -10.04 -23.47 21.71
CA VAL A 17 -10.68 -24.74 21.32
C VAL A 17 -11.85 -24.52 20.37
N ILE A 18 -12.66 -23.47 20.57
CA ILE A 18 -13.74 -23.10 19.64
C ILE A 18 -13.16 -22.76 18.25
N GLY A 19 -12.12 -21.93 18.19
CA GLY A 19 -11.47 -21.57 16.93
C GLY A 19 -10.91 -22.79 16.19
N ALA A 20 -10.18 -23.65 16.91
CA ALA A 20 -9.61 -24.88 16.35
C ALA A 20 -10.69 -25.84 15.84
N ALA A 21 -11.78 -26.00 16.61
CA ALA A 21 -12.88 -26.88 16.22
C ALA A 21 -13.59 -26.36 14.96
N LEU A 22 -13.82 -25.05 14.84
CA LEU A 22 -14.47 -24.48 13.65
C LEU A 22 -13.62 -24.63 12.39
N VAL A 23 -12.31 -24.40 12.48
CA VAL A 23 -11.38 -24.64 11.36
C VAL A 23 -11.36 -26.14 10.98
N ALA A 24 -11.23 -27.03 11.97
CA ALA A 24 -11.20 -28.46 11.72
C ALA A 24 -12.51 -28.97 11.10
N LEU A 25 -13.67 -28.49 11.55
CA LEU A 25 -14.98 -28.85 11.00
C LEU A 25 -15.16 -28.33 9.58
N TRP A 26 -14.71 -27.11 9.30
CA TRP A 26 -14.76 -26.53 7.95
C TRP A 26 -13.93 -27.36 6.96
N PHE A 27 -12.66 -27.65 7.28
CA PHE A 27 -11.83 -28.45 6.38
C PHE A 27 -12.29 -29.90 6.30
N LEU A 28 -12.81 -30.49 7.38
CA LEU A 28 -13.43 -31.81 7.31
C LEU A 28 -14.62 -31.84 6.36
N LEU A 29 -15.47 -30.80 6.37
CA LEU A 29 -16.60 -30.68 5.46
C LEU A 29 -16.12 -30.57 4.01
N VAL A 30 -15.18 -29.67 3.72
CA VAL A 30 -14.60 -29.48 2.39
C VAL A 30 -13.96 -30.78 1.88
N ASP A 31 -13.09 -31.38 2.68
CA ASP A 31 -12.42 -32.65 2.41
C ASP A 31 -13.43 -33.78 2.12
N ALA A 32 -14.49 -33.87 2.92
CA ALA A 32 -15.54 -34.88 2.73
C ALA A 32 -16.35 -34.64 1.44
N LEU A 33 -16.64 -33.39 1.10
CA LEU A 33 -17.31 -33.02 -0.16
C LEU A 33 -16.43 -33.34 -1.38
N GLN A 34 -15.11 -33.31 -1.23
CA GLN A 34 -14.14 -33.75 -2.23
C GLN A 34 -13.89 -35.28 -2.22
N GLY A 35 -14.57 -36.03 -1.34
CA GLY A 35 -14.44 -37.48 -1.22
C GLY A 35 -13.19 -37.97 -0.48
N GLN A 36 -12.45 -37.10 0.20
CA GLN A 36 -11.19 -37.41 0.88
C GLN A 36 -11.16 -36.85 2.31
N PRO A 37 -11.99 -37.36 3.24
CA PRO A 37 -12.04 -36.83 4.61
C PRO A 37 -10.67 -36.85 5.29
N PHE A 38 -10.31 -35.78 6.00
CA PHE A 38 -9.02 -35.56 6.67
C PHE A 38 -7.81 -35.37 5.74
N ARG A 39 -8.01 -35.14 4.44
CA ARG A 39 -6.95 -34.79 3.51
C ARG A 39 -6.15 -33.56 3.96
N THR A 40 -6.84 -32.48 4.33
CA THR A 40 -6.21 -31.22 4.73
C THR A 40 -5.28 -31.38 5.95
N PRO A 41 -5.75 -31.90 7.11
CA PRO A 41 -4.87 -32.11 8.25
C PRO A 41 -3.77 -33.15 7.99
N ALA A 42 -4.00 -34.14 7.13
CA ALA A 42 -2.94 -35.06 6.70
C ALA A 42 -1.85 -34.36 5.88
N LEU A 43 -2.24 -33.51 4.93
CA LEU A 43 -1.34 -32.73 4.08
C LEU A 43 -0.51 -31.74 4.90
N LEU A 44 -1.16 -30.99 5.80
CA LEU A 44 -0.46 -30.05 6.68
C LEU A 44 0.42 -30.78 7.71
N GLY A 45 0.00 -31.96 8.18
CA GLY A 45 0.83 -32.83 9.02
C GLY A 45 2.07 -33.36 8.29
N ALA A 46 1.91 -33.81 7.04
CA ALA A 46 3.04 -34.23 6.20
C ALA A 46 3.99 -33.06 5.91
N ALA A 47 3.45 -31.86 5.65
CA ALA A 47 4.23 -30.65 5.45
C ALA A 47 5.12 -30.34 6.67
N VAL A 48 4.54 -30.36 7.87
CA VAL A 48 5.23 -29.97 9.11
C VAL A 48 6.18 -31.06 9.61
N PHE A 49 5.74 -32.33 9.65
CA PHE A 49 6.48 -33.41 10.30
C PHE A 49 7.35 -34.22 9.34
N GLN A 50 7.06 -34.18 8.04
CA GLN A 50 7.72 -34.99 7.02
C GLN A 50 8.40 -34.13 5.93
N GLY A 51 8.22 -32.80 5.98
CA GLY A 51 8.89 -31.87 5.08
C GLY A 51 8.34 -31.87 3.66
N LEU A 52 7.07 -32.26 3.46
CA LEU A 52 6.42 -32.21 2.14
C LEU A 52 6.42 -30.77 1.59
N ARG A 53 6.81 -30.60 0.31
CA ARG A 53 6.88 -29.28 -0.37
C ARG A 53 6.32 -29.26 -1.80
N GLU A 54 5.74 -30.36 -2.29
CA GLU A 54 5.20 -30.44 -3.64
C GLU A 54 3.74 -30.94 -3.64
N PRO A 55 2.85 -30.41 -4.51
CA PRO A 55 1.42 -30.73 -4.50
C PRO A 55 1.05 -32.08 -5.16
N THR A 56 2.04 -32.83 -5.63
CA THR A 56 1.88 -33.89 -6.64
C THR A 56 1.73 -35.31 -6.08
N GLU A 57 1.98 -35.53 -4.79
CA GLU A 57 1.79 -36.84 -4.19
C GLU A 57 0.39 -36.98 -3.60
N ALA A 58 -0.27 -38.12 -3.88
CA ALA A 58 -1.43 -38.55 -3.11
C ALA A 58 -1.01 -38.73 -1.65
N VAL A 59 -1.13 -37.67 -0.85
CA VAL A 59 -0.75 -37.68 0.56
C VAL A 59 -1.51 -38.82 1.24
N ALA A 60 -0.77 -39.80 1.75
CA ALA A 60 -1.35 -40.88 2.52
C ALA A 60 -2.02 -40.30 3.78
N ILE A 61 -3.33 -40.46 3.89
CA ILE A 61 -4.08 -40.06 5.09
C ILE A 61 -3.73 -41.04 6.20
N THR A 62 -2.69 -40.70 6.96
CA THR A 62 -2.24 -41.49 8.11
C THR A 62 -2.79 -40.91 9.40
N ALA A 63 -3.22 -41.78 10.31
CA ALA A 63 -3.70 -41.34 11.64
C ALA A 63 -2.64 -40.53 12.39
N GLY A 64 -1.34 -40.85 12.20
CA GLY A 64 -0.23 -40.12 12.80
C GLY A 64 -0.10 -38.68 12.30
N ALA A 65 -0.15 -38.46 10.97
CA ALA A 65 -0.07 -37.11 10.41
C ALA A 65 -1.27 -36.24 10.80
N VAL A 66 -2.48 -36.82 10.70
CA VAL A 66 -3.72 -36.13 11.10
C VAL A 66 -3.70 -35.77 12.57
N ALA A 67 -3.45 -36.73 13.47
CA ALA A 67 -3.43 -36.49 14.91
C ALA A 67 -2.32 -35.52 15.32
N GLY A 68 -1.11 -35.67 14.77
CA GLY A 68 0.02 -34.78 15.03
C GLY A 68 -0.31 -33.34 14.65
N TYR A 69 -0.88 -33.12 13.47
CA TYR A 69 -1.28 -31.78 13.04
C TYR A 69 -2.43 -31.24 13.87
N SER A 70 -3.45 -32.05 14.18
CA SER A 70 -4.59 -31.62 15.01
C SER A 70 -4.16 -31.18 16.41
N VAL A 71 -3.18 -31.85 17.03
CA VAL A 71 -2.62 -31.44 18.32
C VAL A 71 -1.87 -30.12 18.19
N LEU A 72 -0.97 -30.00 17.20
CA LEU A 72 -0.21 -28.75 16.98
C LEU A 72 -1.15 -27.56 16.72
N HIS A 73 -2.14 -27.76 15.85
CA HIS A 73 -3.17 -26.78 15.52
C HIS A 73 -3.98 -26.37 16.76
N GLY A 74 -4.44 -27.35 17.55
CA GLY A 74 -5.17 -27.10 18.79
C GLY A 74 -4.35 -26.29 19.81
N LEU A 75 -3.07 -26.63 20.00
CA LEU A 75 -2.17 -25.90 20.89
C LEU A 75 -1.93 -24.47 20.41
N ALA A 76 -1.71 -24.26 19.11
CA ALA A 76 -1.54 -22.93 18.53
C ALA A 76 -2.80 -22.06 18.75
N PHE A 77 -3.99 -22.62 18.54
CA PHE A 77 -5.25 -21.92 18.78
C PHE A 77 -5.52 -21.66 20.27
N ILE A 78 -5.13 -22.56 21.17
CA ILE A 78 -5.20 -22.33 22.62
C ILE A 78 -4.30 -21.15 23.00
N ALA A 79 -3.05 -21.12 22.52
CA ALA A 79 -2.14 -20.01 22.77
C ALA A 79 -2.70 -18.69 22.23
N PHE A 80 -3.26 -18.70 21.01
CA PHE A 80 -3.91 -17.54 20.41
C PHE A 80 -5.16 -17.11 21.18
N GLY A 81 -5.98 -18.05 21.67
CA GLY A 81 -7.14 -17.76 22.49
C GLY A 81 -6.78 -17.10 23.82
N ILE A 82 -5.70 -17.56 24.47
CA ILE A 82 -5.14 -16.91 25.66
C ILE A 82 -4.69 -15.49 25.35
N LEU A 83 -3.97 -15.28 24.23
CA LEU A 83 -3.61 -13.94 23.77
C LEU A 83 -4.85 -13.05 23.59
N CYS A 84 -5.89 -13.52 22.89
CA CYS A 84 -7.15 -12.79 22.74
C CYS A 84 -7.81 -12.46 24.08
N ALA A 85 -7.81 -13.40 25.04
CA ALA A 85 -8.34 -13.15 26.37
C ALA A 85 -7.54 -12.07 27.13
N THR A 86 -6.20 -12.05 27.01
CA THR A 86 -5.37 -10.96 27.59
C THR A 86 -5.68 -9.60 26.97
N LEU A 87 -5.91 -9.57 25.66
CA LEU A 87 -6.26 -8.34 24.94
C LEU A 87 -7.64 -7.84 25.33
N ILE A 88 -8.60 -8.72 25.57
CA ILE A 88 -9.94 -8.35 26.02
C ILE A 88 -9.92 -7.73 27.41
N VAL A 89 -9.17 -8.32 28.35
CA VAL A 89 -9.00 -7.73 29.69
C VAL A 89 -8.28 -6.38 29.62
N SER A 90 -7.33 -6.23 28.69
CA SER A 90 -6.68 -4.93 28.44
C SER A 90 -7.66 -3.93 27.82
N ALA A 91 -8.54 -4.39 26.93
CA ALA A 91 -9.54 -3.59 26.25
C ALA A 91 -10.71 -3.14 27.12
N GLU A 92 -11.00 -3.85 28.22
CA GLU A 92 -11.95 -3.35 29.24
C GLU A 92 -11.48 -2.04 29.87
N ARG A 93 -10.15 -1.81 29.92
CA ARG A 93 -9.57 -0.54 30.37
C ARG A 93 -9.53 0.49 29.25
N GLU A 94 -9.15 0.06 28.05
CA GLU A 94 -9.00 0.92 26.87
C GLU A 94 -9.64 0.28 25.62
N PRO A 95 -10.93 0.56 25.33
CA PRO A 95 -11.63 -0.06 24.21
C PRO A 95 -11.01 0.20 22.83
N ALA A 96 -10.21 1.26 22.69
CA ALA A 96 -9.50 1.60 21.45
C ALA A 96 -8.47 0.52 21.06
N MET A 97 -7.84 -0.13 22.03
CA MET A 97 -6.86 -1.19 21.80
C MET A 97 -7.46 -2.41 21.11
N LEU A 98 -8.75 -2.69 21.33
CA LEU A 98 -9.43 -3.80 20.69
C LEU A 98 -9.78 -3.50 19.23
N LEU A 99 -10.14 -2.26 18.91
CA LEU A 99 -10.34 -1.82 17.53
C LEU A 99 -9.00 -1.85 16.76
N ALA A 100 -7.92 -1.38 17.39
CA ALA A 100 -6.58 -1.47 16.83
C ALA A 100 -6.14 -2.93 16.61
N PHE A 101 -6.44 -3.83 17.55
CA PHE A 101 -6.15 -5.25 17.39
C PHE A 101 -6.97 -5.90 16.28
N ILE A 102 -8.27 -5.61 16.17
CA ILE A 102 -9.11 -6.10 15.06
C ILE A 102 -8.54 -5.64 13.72
N ALA A 103 -8.13 -4.38 13.65
CA ALA A 103 -7.51 -3.84 12.45
C ALA A 103 -6.18 -4.55 12.14
N LEU A 104 -5.30 -4.71 13.13
CA LEU A 104 -4.04 -5.42 12.98
C LEU A 104 -4.26 -6.89 12.58
N PHE A 105 -5.24 -7.57 13.15
CA PHE A 105 -5.59 -8.95 12.81
C PHE A 105 -6.08 -9.07 11.37
N ALA A 106 -6.91 -8.14 10.91
CA ALA A 106 -7.35 -8.09 9.51
C ALA A 106 -6.16 -7.87 8.56
N CYS A 107 -5.26 -6.93 8.88
CA CYS A 107 -4.03 -6.70 8.12
C CYS A 107 -3.12 -7.93 8.09
N PHE A 108 -2.92 -8.55 9.26
CA PHE A 108 -2.13 -9.75 9.43
C PHE A 108 -2.70 -10.91 8.61
N SER A 109 -4.02 -11.06 8.53
CA SER A 109 -4.65 -12.12 7.76
C SER A 109 -4.33 -12.02 6.27
N VAL A 110 -4.36 -10.80 5.73
CA VAL A 110 -4.00 -10.51 4.33
C VAL A 110 -2.50 -10.71 4.11
N PHE A 111 -1.67 -10.18 5.01
CA PHE A 111 -0.21 -10.39 4.98
C PHE A 111 0.17 -11.87 5.06
N PHE A 112 -0.50 -12.65 5.91
CA PHE A 112 -0.28 -14.08 6.09
C PHE A 112 -0.60 -14.87 4.82
N LEU A 113 -1.70 -14.54 4.13
CA LEU A 113 -2.00 -15.13 2.82
C LEU A 113 -0.92 -14.79 1.78
N GLY A 114 -0.44 -13.54 1.76
CA GLY A 114 0.70 -13.15 0.92
C GLY A 114 1.99 -13.89 1.27
N LEU A 115 2.29 -14.07 2.55
CA LEU A 115 3.45 -14.82 3.02
C LEU A 115 3.36 -16.31 2.67
N LEU A 116 2.17 -16.91 2.79
CA LEU A 116 1.91 -18.28 2.33
C LEU A 116 2.15 -18.38 0.83
N TRP A 117 1.79 -17.39 0.03
CA TRP A 117 2.09 -17.38 -1.39
C TRP A 117 3.60 -17.37 -1.65
N VAL A 118 4.36 -16.51 -0.95
CA VAL A 118 5.83 -16.42 -1.12
C VAL A 118 6.53 -17.71 -0.69
N LEU A 119 6.21 -18.21 0.51
CA LEU A 119 6.97 -19.27 1.18
C LEU A 119 6.40 -20.67 0.94
N ALA A 120 5.14 -20.76 0.54
CA ALA A 120 4.39 -22.00 0.42
C ALA A 120 3.38 -21.95 -0.74
N ALA A 121 3.75 -21.35 -1.89
CA ALA A 121 2.90 -21.32 -3.10
C ALA A 121 2.33 -22.71 -3.44
N TRP A 122 3.14 -23.76 -3.26
CA TRP A 122 2.75 -25.15 -3.46
C TRP A 122 1.52 -25.54 -2.60
N LEU A 123 1.40 -25.00 -1.40
CA LEU A 123 0.27 -25.24 -0.50
C LEU A 123 -1.01 -24.63 -1.06
N LEU A 124 -0.92 -23.47 -1.70
CA LEU A 124 -2.06 -22.80 -2.34
C LEU A 124 -2.51 -23.49 -3.64
N GLY A 125 -1.65 -24.31 -4.25
CA GLY A 125 -2.03 -25.25 -5.31
C GLY A 125 -2.83 -26.45 -4.80
N ALA A 126 -2.65 -26.84 -3.53
CA ALA A 126 -3.36 -27.96 -2.92
C ALA A 126 -4.63 -27.53 -2.13
N LEU A 127 -4.58 -26.35 -1.50
CA LEU A 127 -5.64 -25.74 -0.71
C LEU A 127 -5.92 -24.34 -1.26
N PRO A 128 -7.05 -24.12 -1.94
CA PRO A 128 -7.34 -22.81 -2.49
C PRO A 128 -7.48 -21.77 -1.37
N TRP A 129 -6.97 -20.55 -1.63
CA TRP A 129 -6.86 -19.48 -0.64
C TRP A 129 -8.20 -19.14 0.05
N TRP A 130 -9.32 -19.30 -0.65
CA TRP A 130 -10.65 -18.98 -0.10
C TRP A 130 -11.08 -19.97 0.99
N GLU A 131 -10.64 -21.23 0.93
CA GLU A 131 -10.92 -22.22 1.99
C GLU A 131 -10.23 -21.81 3.30
N ILE A 132 -8.97 -21.35 3.20
CA ILE A 132 -8.19 -20.84 4.33
C ILE A 132 -8.84 -19.57 4.90
N LEU A 133 -9.26 -18.65 4.02
CA LEU A 133 -9.93 -17.43 4.43
C LEU A 133 -11.23 -17.72 5.19
N VAL A 134 -12.10 -18.58 4.65
CA VAL A 134 -13.37 -18.94 5.30
C VAL A 134 -13.12 -19.61 6.65
N ALA A 135 -12.16 -20.53 6.74
CA ALA A 135 -11.79 -21.17 8.00
C ALA A 135 -11.40 -20.15 9.07
N ASN A 136 -10.55 -19.18 8.70
CA ASN A 136 -10.09 -18.13 9.59
C ASN A 136 -11.23 -17.20 10.04
N LEU A 137 -12.15 -16.85 9.12
CA LEU A 137 -13.32 -16.02 9.44
C LEU A 137 -14.28 -16.74 10.39
N LEU A 138 -14.52 -18.04 10.18
CA LEU A 138 -15.35 -18.86 11.06
C LEU A 138 -14.73 -18.93 12.46
N ALA A 139 -13.43 -19.22 12.56
CA ALA A 139 -12.74 -19.27 13.84
C ALA A 139 -12.76 -17.92 14.57
N ALA A 140 -12.40 -16.83 13.88
CA ALA A 140 -12.43 -15.49 14.45
C ALA A 140 -13.84 -15.11 14.93
N GLY A 141 -14.87 -15.38 14.11
CA GLY A 141 -16.27 -15.13 14.46
C GLY A 141 -16.75 -15.94 15.67
N GLY A 142 -16.41 -17.23 15.73
CA GLY A 142 -16.77 -18.09 16.86
C GLY A 142 -16.09 -17.69 18.17
N MET A 143 -14.80 -17.35 18.11
CA MET A 143 -14.06 -16.82 19.26
C MET A 143 -14.65 -15.49 19.73
N LEU A 144 -14.92 -14.56 18.81
CA LEU A 144 -15.50 -13.26 19.13
C LEU A 144 -16.89 -13.39 19.75
N ALA A 145 -17.73 -14.28 19.20
CA ALA A 145 -19.05 -14.57 19.74
C ALA A 145 -18.97 -15.10 21.17
N TYR A 146 -18.06 -16.05 21.45
CA TYR A 146 -17.83 -16.56 22.81
C TYR A 146 -17.46 -15.42 23.78
N PHE A 147 -16.52 -14.58 23.39
CA PHE A 147 -16.10 -13.45 24.23
C PHE A 147 -17.21 -12.42 24.43
N PHE A 148 -18.02 -12.10 23.42
CA PHE A 148 -19.11 -11.13 23.54
C PHE A 148 -20.26 -11.66 24.40
N LEU A 149 -20.50 -12.97 24.40
CA LEU A 149 -21.45 -13.60 25.31
C LEU A 149 -20.99 -13.50 26.78
N GLY A 150 -19.68 -13.64 27.02
CA GLY A 150 -19.07 -13.48 28.35
C GLY A 150 -18.94 -12.03 28.81
N HIS A 151 -18.65 -11.12 27.87
CA HIS A 151 -18.34 -9.71 28.10
C HIS A 151 -19.34 -8.80 27.38
N ARG A 152 -20.63 -8.91 27.72
CA ARG A 152 -21.73 -8.25 26.99
C ARG A 152 -21.63 -6.72 26.93
N ALA A 153 -21.05 -6.08 27.94
CA ALA A 153 -20.85 -4.63 27.95
C ALA A 153 -19.84 -4.22 26.87
N LEU A 154 -18.70 -4.93 26.79
CA LEU A 154 -17.69 -4.75 25.75
C LEU A 154 -18.27 -5.04 24.36
N GLY A 155 -18.99 -6.15 24.21
CA GLY A 155 -19.64 -6.52 22.95
C GLY A 155 -20.63 -5.44 22.45
N ARG A 156 -21.48 -4.90 23.33
CA ARG A 156 -22.40 -3.80 22.96
C ARG A 156 -21.66 -2.52 22.60
N ALA A 157 -20.61 -2.17 23.34
CA ALA A 157 -19.80 -0.98 23.06
C ALA A 157 -19.10 -1.08 21.68
N LEU A 158 -18.54 -2.24 21.36
CA LEU A 158 -17.91 -2.49 20.07
C LEU A 158 -18.91 -2.54 18.93
N LEU A 159 -20.01 -3.29 19.07
CA LEU A 159 -21.04 -3.38 18.03
C LEU A 159 -21.67 -2.01 17.77
N GLY A 160 -21.92 -1.20 18.80
CA GLY A 160 -22.38 0.17 18.64
C GLY A 160 -21.36 1.06 17.92
N SER A 161 -20.07 0.92 18.24
CA SER A 161 -19.00 1.64 17.55
C SER A 161 -18.89 1.21 16.08
N LEU A 162 -18.88 -0.10 15.81
CA LEU A 162 -18.82 -0.66 14.46
C LEU A 162 -20.03 -0.27 13.62
N ALA A 163 -21.24 -0.26 14.19
CA ALA A 163 -22.45 0.16 13.49
C ALA A 163 -22.39 1.62 13.02
N GLY A 164 -21.75 2.50 13.80
CA GLY A 164 -21.51 3.89 13.39
C GLY A 164 -20.43 4.03 12.30
N VAL A 165 -19.44 3.14 12.31
CA VAL A 165 -18.25 3.19 11.45
C VAL A 165 -18.44 2.49 10.11
N LEU A 166 -19.22 1.41 10.08
CA LEU A 166 -19.50 0.58 8.90
C LEU A 166 -19.95 1.41 7.68
N PRO A 167 -20.95 2.33 7.79
CA PRO A 167 -21.38 3.12 6.64
C PRO A 167 -20.26 3.98 6.06
N GLU A 168 -19.44 4.60 6.91
CA GLU A 168 -18.32 5.44 6.47
C GLU A 168 -17.24 4.62 5.78
N GLY A 169 -16.93 3.45 6.31
CA GLY A 169 -16.00 2.51 5.70
C GLY A 169 -16.49 1.97 4.36
N VAL A 170 -17.77 1.61 4.25
CA VAL A 170 -18.38 1.15 2.99
C VAL A 170 -18.35 2.26 1.95
N VAL A 171 -18.74 3.49 2.31
CA VAL A 171 -18.71 4.63 1.37
C VAL A 171 -17.29 4.94 0.92
N ALA A 172 -16.33 4.99 1.84
CA ALA A 172 -14.92 5.19 1.49
C ALA A 172 -14.40 4.10 0.55
N GLY A 173 -14.70 2.83 0.87
CA GLY A 173 -14.30 1.70 0.02
C GLY A 173 -14.90 1.77 -1.37
N LEU A 174 -16.22 1.97 -1.49
CA LEU A 174 -16.89 2.11 -2.79
C LEU A 174 -16.36 3.31 -3.59
N LEU A 175 -16.01 4.41 -2.92
CA LEU A 175 -15.37 5.56 -3.56
C LEU A 175 -13.99 5.18 -4.13
N GLY A 176 -13.15 4.50 -3.34
CA GLY A 176 -11.85 4.01 -3.79
C GLY A 176 -11.98 3.08 -5.00
N ALA A 177 -12.89 2.09 -4.92
CA ALA A 177 -13.16 1.16 -6.02
C ALA A 177 -13.64 1.88 -7.29
N ALA A 178 -14.54 2.85 -7.15
CA ALA A 178 -15.05 3.63 -8.27
C ALA A 178 -13.95 4.47 -8.94
N ILE A 179 -13.04 5.04 -8.16
CA ILE A 179 -11.91 5.81 -8.67
C ILE A 179 -10.96 4.91 -9.47
N VAL A 180 -10.59 3.73 -8.93
CA VAL A 180 -9.74 2.78 -9.67
C VAL A 180 -10.43 2.29 -10.94
N ALA A 181 -11.71 1.94 -10.86
CA ALA A 181 -12.48 1.47 -12.01
C ALA A 181 -12.58 2.54 -13.11
N ALA A 182 -12.84 3.80 -12.73
CA ALA A 182 -12.87 4.92 -13.67
C ALA A 182 -11.50 5.18 -14.31
N TRP A 183 -10.43 5.12 -13.52
CA TRP A 183 -9.07 5.29 -14.00
C TRP A 183 -8.70 4.23 -15.04
N PHE A 184 -8.91 2.95 -14.74
CA PHE A 184 -8.62 1.88 -15.69
C PHE A 184 -9.55 1.89 -16.90
N LEU A 185 -10.81 2.29 -16.75
CA LEU A 185 -11.69 2.50 -17.91
C LEU A 185 -11.12 3.57 -18.87
N ILE A 186 -10.58 4.67 -18.34
CA ILE A 186 -9.91 5.71 -19.14
C ILE A 186 -8.69 5.13 -19.84
N VAL A 187 -7.78 4.49 -19.10
CA VAL A 187 -6.54 3.91 -19.65
C VAL A 187 -6.86 2.88 -20.74
N ASP A 188 -7.75 1.95 -20.46
CA ASP A 188 -8.19 0.90 -21.37
C ASP A 188 -8.82 1.48 -22.65
N THR A 189 -9.65 2.51 -22.51
CA THR A 189 -10.31 3.17 -23.66
C THR A 189 -9.31 3.92 -24.53
N LEU A 190 -8.33 4.60 -23.92
CA LEU A 190 -7.25 5.28 -24.64
C LEU A 190 -6.34 4.28 -25.39
N GLN A 191 -6.23 3.05 -24.90
CA GLN A 191 -5.54 1.96 -25.58
C GLN A 191 -6.42 1.20 -26.59
N GLY A 192 -7.67 1.64 -26.80
CA GLY A 192 -8.60 1.03 -27.75
C GLY A 192 -9.20 -0.31 -27.28
N ARG A 193 -9.10 -0.66 -25.99
CA ARG A 193 -9.58 -1.92 -25.42
C ARG A 193 -10.42 -1.70 -24.15
N PRO A 194 -11.62 -1.09 -24.21
CA PRO A 194 -12.43 -0.80 -23.02
C PRO A 194 -12.68 -2.06 -22.17
N PHE A 195 -12.57 -1.93 -20.84
CA PHE A 195 -12.74 -3.02 -19.86
C PHE A 195 -11.71 -4.16 -19.96
N PHE A 196 -10.59 -3.96 -20.66
CA PHE A 196 -9.52 -4.95 -20.75
C PHE A 196 -8.96 -5.31 -19.37
N THR A 197 -8.67 -4.33 -18.53
CA THR A 197 -8.10 -4.55 -17.20
C THR A 197 -8.99 -5.42 -16.30
N PRO A 198 -10.28 -5.08 -16.06
CA PRO A 198 -11.15 -5.93 -15.23
C PRO A 198 -11.44 -7.30 -15.86
N ALA A 199 -11.44 -7.42 -17.21
CA ALA A 199 -11.55 -8.73 -17.87
C ALA A 199 -10.31 -9.59 -17.64
N LEU A 200 -9.12 -9.00 -17.80
CA LEU A 200 -7.83 -9.68 -17.64
C LEU A 200 -7.64 -10.16 -16.20
N LEU A 201 -7.83 -9.28 -15.22
CA LEU A 201 -7.68 -9.61 -13.81
C LEU A 201 -8.78 -10.58 -13.35
N GLY A 202 -10.01 -10.44 -13.87
CA GLY A 202 -11.07 -11.41 -13.62
C GLY A 202 -10.75 -12.80 -14.16
N ALA A 203 -10.26 -12.90 -15.39
CA ALA A 203 -9.90 -14.19 -16.01
C ALA A 203 -8.71 -14.82 -15.28
N ALA A 204 -7.73 -14.02 -14.85
CA ALA A 204 -6.63 -14.49 -14.04
C ALA A 204 -7.12 -15.08 -12.70
N VAL A 205 -8.05 -14.41 -12.02
CA VAL A 205 -8.54 -14.83 -10.70
C VAL A 205 -9.53 -16.00 -10.77
N PHE A 206 -10.50 -15.96 -11.68
CA PHE A 206 -11.59 -16.95 -11.73
C PHE A 206 -11.30 -18.14 -12.64
N GLU A 207 -10.49 -17.94 -13.68
CA GLU A 207 -10.23 -18.95 -14.71
C GLU A 207 -8.76 -19.40 -14.71
N GLY A 208 -7.90 -18.78 -13.89
CA GLY A 208 -6.47 -19.11 -13.82
C GLY A 208 -5.70 -18.71 -15.08
N LEU A 209 -6.19 -17.72 -15.84
CA LEU A 209 -5.55 -17.23 -17.06
C LEU A 209 -4.13 -16.73 -16.75
N GLN A 210 -3.12 -17.33 -17.40
CA GLN A 210 -1.73 -16.91 -17.28
C GLN A 210 -1.22 -16.14 -18.50
N ASP A 211 -1.79 -16.37 -19.68
CA ASP A 211 -1.41 -15.71 -20.93
C ASP A 211 -2.49 -14.69 -21.37
N PRO A 212 -2.19 -13.38 -21.35
CA PRO A 212 -3.10 -12.34 -21.82
C PRO A 212 -3.56 -12.50 -23.27
N ALA A 213 -2.80 -13.19 -24.12
CA ALA A 213 -3.17 -13.41 -25.53
C ALA A 213 -4.37 -14.34 -25.68
N LEU A 214 -4.64 -15.18 -24.68
CA LEU A 214 -5.77 -16.12 -24.65
C LEU A 214 -7.03 -15.52 -24.02
N LEU A 215 -7.00 -14.24 -23.60
CA LEU A 215 -8.12 -13.59 -22.95
C LEU A 215 -9.36 -13.56 -23.86
N GLN A 216 -10.44 -14.18 -23.39
CA GLN A 216 -11.77 -14.04 -23.97
C GLN A 216 -12.57 -13.05 -23.12
N MET A 217 -12.97 -11.93 -23.72
CA MET A 217 -13.77 -10.94 -23.00
C MET A 217 -15.19 -11.47 -22.77
N SER A 218 -15.58 -11.60 -21.51
CA SER A 218 -16.94 -11.94 -21.12
C SER A 218 -17.47 -10.96 -20.08
N LEU A 219 -18.76 -10.60 -20.21
CA LEU A 219 -19.42 -9.74 -19.21
C LEU A 219 -19.43 -10.38 -17.82
N GLY A 220 -19.52 -11.72 -17.74
CA GLY A 220 -19.51 -12.45 -16.48
C GLY A 220 -18.21 -12.25 -15.70
N VAL A 221 -17.06 -12.39 -16.37
CA VAL A 221 -15.75 -12.20 -15.76
C VAL A 221 -15.52 -10.75 -15.32
N ILE A 222 -15.91 -9.78 -16.17
CA ILE A 222 -15.79 -8.35 -15.87
C ILE A 222 -16.62 -7.98 -14.64
N LEU A 223 -17.89 -8.39 -14.60
CA LEU A 223 -18.78 -8.13 -13.47
C LEU A 223 -18.31 -8.85 -12.20
N GLY A 224 -17.89 -10.11 -12.32
CA GLY A 224 -17.34 -10.87 -11.20
C GLY A 224 -16.14 -10.16 -10.58
N TYR A 225 -15.22 -9.67 -11.41
CA TYR A 225 -14.03 -8.97 -10.94
C TYR A 225 -14.39 -7.61 -10.34
N THR A 226 -15.33 -6.89 -10.94
CA THR A 226 -15.82 -5.60 -10.42
C THR A 226 -16.42 -5.76 -9.02
N VAL A 227 -17.19 -6.83 -8.79
CA VAL A 227 -17.75 -7.15 -7.47
C VAL A 227 -16.66 -7.54 -6.48
N LEU A 228 -15.72 -8.40 -6.88
CA LEU A 228 -14.59 -8.81 -6.03
C LEU A 228 -13.73 -7.61 -5.62
N HIS A 229 -13.38 -6.76 -6.58
CA HIS A 229 -12.64 -5.53 -6.37
C HIS A 229 -13.38 -4.57 -5.43
N GLY A 230 -14.68 -4.34 -5.67
CA GLY A 230 -15.52 -3.53 -4.81
C GLY A 230 -15.59 -4.06 -3.38
N ALA A 231 -15.72 -5.38 -3.21
CA ALA A 231 -15.73 -6.02 -1.88
C ALA A 231 -14.40 -5.86 -1.14
N ALA A 232 -13.26 -6.02 -1.84
CA ALA A 232 -11.93 -5.82 -1.27
C ALA A 232 -11.74 -4.37 -0.79
N PHE A 233 -12.15 -3.39 -1.60
CA PHE A 233 -12.08 -1.98 -1.24
C PHE A 233 -13.05 -1.61 -0.11
N VAL A 234 -14.25 -2.19 -0.06
CA VAL A 234 -15.19 -2.03 1.08
C VAL A 234 -14.57 -2.56 2.36
N ALA A 235 -13.97 -3.76 2.34
CA ALA A 235 -13.27 -4.31 3.50
C ALA A 235 -12.14 -3.38 3.96
N PHE A 236 -11.34 -2.86 3.02
CA PHE A 236 -10.27 -1.91 3.33
C PHE A 236 -10.79 -0.57 3.87
N GLY A 237 -11.88 -0.04 3.31
CA GLY A 237 -12.52 1.18 3.80
C GLY A 237 -13.06 1.03 5.23
N ILE A 238 -13.68 -0.11 5.55
CA ILE A 238 -14.12 -0.44 6.92
C ILE A 238 -12.92 -0.50 7.87
N LEU A 239 -11.83 -1.14 7.45
CA LEU A 239 -10.59 -1.22 8.23
C LEU A 239 -10.03 0.17 8.54
N CYS A 240 -9.94 1.04 7.54
CA CYS A 240 -9.53 2.44 7.70
C CYS A 240 -10.45 3.18 8.68
N ALA A 241 -11.76 3.06 8.53
CA ALA A 241 -12.73 3.73 9.39
C ALA A 241 -12.64 3.26 10.87
N ILE A 242 -12.38 1.95 11.10
CA ILE A 242 -12.14 1.39 12.43
C ILE A 242 -10.88 2.02 13.07
N LEU A 243 -9.80 2.12 12.31
CA LEU A 243 -8.56 2.73 12.79
C LEU A 243 -8.70 4.23 13.08
N ILE A 244 -9.51 4.94 12.29
CA ILE A 244 -9.77 6.37 12.51
C ILE A 244 -10.46 6.57 13.86
N VAL A 245 -11.52 5.80 14.15
CA VAL A 245 -12.18 5.88 15.46
C VAL A 245 -11.26 5.48 16.61
N ALA A 246 -10.36 4.53 16.39
CA ALA A 246 -9.33 4.20 17.38
C ALA A 246 -8.35 5.38 17.58
N ALA A 247 -7.93 6.03 16.50
CA ALA A 247 -7.01 7.16 16.50
C ALA A 247 -7.59 8.45 17.10
N GLU A 248 -8.91 8.66 16.99
CA GLU A 248 -9.58 9.78 17.67
C GLU A 248 -9.55 9.66 19.19
N ARG A 249 -9.47 8.42 19.71
CA ARG A 249 -9.36 8.16 21.14
C ARG A 249 -7.91 8.14 21.60
N GLU A 250 -7.04 7.53 20.81
CA GLU A 250 -5.61 7.41 21.06
C GLU A 250 -4.82 8.02 19.91
N PRO A 251 -4.40 9.30 20.01
CA PRO A 251 -3.73 10.01 18.92
C PRO A 251 -2.49 9.31 18.35
N GLY A 252 -1.81 8.48 19.15
CA GLY A 252 -0.69 7.66 18.70
C GLY A 252 -1.06 6.66 17.59
N LEU A 253 -2.31 6.20 17.54
CA LEU A 253 -2.80 5.28 16.49
C LEU A 253 -3.06 5.98 15.16
N ALA A 254 -3.05 7.33 15.11
CA ALA A 254 -3.11 8.06 13.83
C ALA A 254 -1.90 7.71 12.93
N TRP A 255 -0.74 7.42 13.52
CA TRP A 255 0.43 6.91 12.79
C TRP A 255 0.23 5.47 12.31
N ALA A 256 -0.51 4.65 13.05
CA ALA A 256 -0.87 3.31 12.60
C ALA A 256 -1.81 3.35 11.39
N PHE A 257 -2.73 4.32 11.32
CA PHE A 257 -3.54 4.57 10.12
C PHE A 257 -2.68 4.97 8.91
N LEU A 258 -1.72 5.88 9.08
CA LEU A 258 -0.81 6.26 8.00
C LEU A 258 0.09 5.08 7.58
N ALA A 259 0.62 4.34 8.55
CA ALA A 259 1.43 3.16 8.30
C ALA A 259 0.63 2.07 7.57
N LEU A 260 -0.65 1.89 7.89
CA LEU A 260 -1.53 0.98 7.15
C LEU A 260 -1.64 1.41 5.70
N LEU A 261 -1.90 2.68 5.42
CA LEU A 261 -2.05 3.18 4.05
C LEU A 261 -0.77 2.94 3.24
N VAL A 262 0.39 3.27 3.79
CA VAL A 262 1.69 3.04 3.14
C VAL A 262 1.99 1.55 2.97
N SER A 263 1.73 0.76 4.01
CA SER A 263 1.96 -0.69 3.97
C SER A 263 1.03 -1.37 2.97
N PHE A 264 -0.20 -0.88 2.81
CA PHE A 264 -1.16 -1.37 1.82
C PHE A 264 -0.64 -1.13 0.40
N GLU A 265 -0.13 0.06 0.09
CA GLU A 265 0.47 0.35 -1.22
C GLU A 265 1.66 -0.57 -1.51
N VAL A 266 2.58 -0.73 -0.55
CA VAL A 266 3.74 -1.61 -0.70
C VAL A 266 3.31 -3.08 -0.83
N PHE A 267 2.34 -3.51 -0.02
CA PHE A 267 1.80 -4.86 -0.07
C PHE A 267 1.11 -5.13 -1.41
N PHE A 268 0.32 -4.20 -1.93
CA PHE A 268 -0.39 -4.38 -3.20
C PHE A 268 0.60 -4.44 -4.37
N LEU A 269 1.61 -3.55 -4.40
CA LEU A 269 2.68 -3.60 -5.40
C LEU A 269 3.52 -4.89 -5.31
N ALA A 270 3.76 -5.39 -4.09
CA ALA A 270 4.46 -6.66 -3.89
C ALA A 270 3.59 -7.86 -4.30
N LEU A 271 2.30 -7.85 -3.95
CA LEU A 271 1.34 -8.86 -4.35
C LEU A 271 1.21 -8.88 -5.86
N ASP A 272 1.08 -7.74 -6.54
CA ASP A 272 1.03 -7.65 -7.99
C ASP A 272 2.28 -8.29 -8.63
N ARG A 273 3.48 -7.96 -8.16
CA ARG A 273 4.71 -8.60 -8.67
C ARG A 273 4.74 -10.12 -8.46
N LEU A 274 4.15 -10.62 -7.39
CA LEU A 274 4.10 -12.06 -7.10
C LEU A 274 2.92 -12.80 -7.75
N PHE A 275 1.82 -12.10 -8.03
CA PHE A 275 0.58 -12.71 -8.50
C PHE A 275 0.62 -12.99 -9.99
N ALA A 276 1.33 -12.17 -10.79
CA ALA A 276 1.43 -12.44 -12.22
C ALA A 276 2.55 -11.69 -12.95
N GLU A 277 3.78 -12.20 -12.95
CA GLU A 277 4.78 -11.79 -13.95
C GLU A 277 4.24 -11.94 -15.39
N SER A 278 3.38 -12.95 -15.64
CA SER A 278 2.86 -13.25 -16.98
C SER A 278 1.64 -12.41 -17.40
N VAL A 279 0.72 -12.09 -16.48
CA VAL A 279 -0.52 -11.34 -16.78
C VAL A 279 -0.29 -9.83 -16.70
N LEU A 280 0.54 -9.36 -15.75
CA LEU A 280 0.79 -7.94 -15.54
C LEU A 280 1.83 -7.36 -16.49
N GLY A 281 2.57 -8.19 -17.25
CA GLY A 281 3.33 -7.68 -18.40
C GLY A 281 2.44 -6.94 -19.42
N ALA A 282 1.14 -7.24 -19.44
CA ALA A 282 0.15 -6.53 -20.25
C ALA A 282 -0.40 -5.24 -19.61
N LEU A 283 -0.22 -5.02 -18.31
CA LEU A 283 -0.64 -3.82 -17.59
C LEU A 283 0.56 -2.95 -17.24
N VAL A 284 0.52 -1.69 -17.63
CA VAL A 284 1.66 -0.80 -17.37
C VAL A 284 1.71 -0.47 -15.87
N TRP A 285 2.82 -0.78 -15.21
CA TRP A 285 2.97 -0.65 -13.74
C TRP A 285 2.58 0.72 -13.19
N TRP A 286 2.85 1.79 -13.94
CA TRP A 286 2.51 3.15 -13.54
C TRP A 286 0.99 3.38 -13.50
N ALA A 287 0.22 2.69 -14.33
CA ALA A 287 -1.24 2.79 -14.33
C ALA A 287 -1.81 2.20 -13.03
N ILE A 288 -1.24 1.11 -12.53
CA ILE A 288 -1.62 0.54 -11.23
C ILE A 288 -1.28 1.51 -10.10
N LEU A 289 -0.04 2.03 -10.10
CA LEU A 289 0.41 2.98 -9.09
C LEU A 289 -0.50 4.24 -9.05
N VAL A 290 -0.79 4.84 -10.21
CA VAL A 290 -1.65 6.03 -10.29
C VAL A 290 -3.07 5.71 -9.83
N GLY A 291 -3.63 4.57 -10.26
CA GLY A 291 -4.96 4.13 -9.84
C GLY A 291 -5.06 4.01 -8.31
N ASN A 292 -4.08 3.37 -7.69
CA ASN A 292 -4.04 3.20 -6.24
C ASN A 292 -3.87 4.54 -5.51
N LEU A 293 -2.95 5.40 -5.96
CA LEU A 293 -2.75 6.73 -5.37
C LEU A 293 -4.00 7.60 -5.48
N LEU A 294 -4.72 7.55 -6.61
CA LEU A 294 -5.99 8.28 -6.78
C LEU A 294 -7.05 7.75 -5.81
N ALA A 295 -7.14 6.44 -5.64
CA ALA A 295 -8.11 5.83 -4.73
C ALA A 295 -7.78 6.15 -3.26
N ALA A 296 -6.52 5.97 -2.86
CA ALA A 296 -6.02 6.35 -1.54
C ALA A 296 -6.27 7.83 -1.25
N GLY A 297 -5.96 8.72 -2.21
CA GLY A 297 -6.23 10.16 -2.11
C GLY A 297 -7.72 10.49 -1.98
N GLY A 298 -8.58 9.84 -2.77
CA GLY A 298 -10.03 10.02 -2.70
C GLY A 298 -10.63 9.54 -1.37
N MET A 299 -10.22 8.38 -0.89
CA MET A 299 -10.60 7.85 0.42
C MET A 299 -10.13 8.75 1.56
N LEU A 300 -8.87 9.19 1.51
CA LEU A 300 -8.29 10.07 2.52
C LEU A 300 -9.00 11.43 2.54
N ALA A 301 -9.32 11.99 1.38
CA ALA A 301 -10.10 13.22 1.27
C ALA A 301 -11.51 13.05 1.90
N TYR A 302 -12.20 11.96 1.61
CA TYR A 302 -13.48 11.63 2.25
C TYR A 302 -13.35 11.59 3.78
N PHE A 303 -12.35 10.88 4.30
CA PHE A 303 -12.11 10.78 5.73
C PHE A 303 -11.74 12.11 6.37
N PHE A 304 -10.90 12.94 5.75
CA PHE A 304 -10.54 14.26 6.30
C PHE A 304 -11.70 15.25 6.29
N LEU A 305 -12.59 15.17 5.30
CA LEU A 305 -13.80 15.98 5.26
C LEU A 305 -14.76 15.59 6.39
N ARG A 306 -14.86 14.30 6.70
CA ARG A 306 -15.72 13.75 7.75
C ARG A 306 -15.12 13.94 9.15
N HIS A 307 -13.84 13.67 9.29
CA HIS A 307 -13.06 13.65 10.54
C HIS A 307 -12.01 14.77 10.54
N ARG A 308 -12.48 16.02 10.65
CA ARG A 308 -11.57 17.20 10.65
C ARG A 308 -10.56 17.20 11.79
N ALA A 309 -10.84 16.49 12.89
CA ALA A 309 -9.89 16.31 13.98
C ALA A 309 -8.69 15.46 13.53
N LEU A 310 -8.93 14.35 12.83
CA LEU A 310 -7.88 13.51 12.23
C LEU A 310 -7.01 14.32 11.26
N GLY A 311 -7.64 15.09 10.37
CA GLY A 311 -6.92 15.95 9.43
C GLY A 311 -6.04 16.98 10.14
N ARG A 312 -6.52 17.60 11.22
CA ARG A 312 -5.72 18.52 12.05
C ARG A 312 -4.62 17.80 12.84
N ALA A 313 -4.84 16.59 13.32
CA ALA A 313 -3.83 15.84 14.06
C ALA A 313 -2.69 15.36 13.16
N LEU A 314 -2.99 14.87 11.95
CA LEU A 314 -2.00 14.36 11.01
C LEU A 314 -1.33 15.48 10.21
N LEU A 315 -2.12 16.44 9.74
CA LEU A 315 -1.67 17.50 8.82
C LEU A 315 -1.68 18.89 9.45
N GLY A 316 -2.18 19.13 10.66
CA GLY A 316 -2.32 20.50 11.18
C GLY A 316 -0.99 21.25 11.20
N ASP A 317 0.00 20.69 11.88
CA ASP A 317 1.33 21.29 11.98
C ASP A 317 2.14 21.11 10.68
N TRP A 318 1.87 20.04 9.92
CA TRP A 318 2.63 19.66 8.72
C TRP A 318 2.06 20.19 7.41
N ALA A 319 0.79 20.63 7.35
CA ALA A 319 0.14 21.10 6.12
C ALA A 319 0.78 22.38 5.61
N GLY A 320 1.23 23.25 6.53
CA GLY A 320 2.05 24.41 6.17
C GLY A 320 3.32 23.98 5.45
N VAL A 321 4.06 23.05 6.07
CA VAL A 321 5.33 22.50 5.56
C VAL A 321 5.14 21.80 4.21
N ILE A 322 4.13 20.95 4.10
CA ILE A 322 3.79 20.22 2.88
C ILE A 322 3.38 21.19 1.77
N ARG A 323 2.51 22.16 2.06
CA ARG A 323 2.08 23.17 1.08
C ARG A 323 3.27 23.98 0.58
N GLU A 324 4.12 24.45 1.48
CA GLU A 324 5.34 25.17 1.14
C GLU A 324 6.28 24.31 0.30
N GLY A 325 6.45 23.04 0.65
CA GLY A 325 7.23 22.08 -0.12
C GLY A 325 6.69 21.85 -1.52
N ILE A 326 5.38 21.66 -1.69
CA ILE A 326 4.74 21.50 -3.01
C ILE A 326 4.94 22.76 -3.85
N VAL A 327 4.69 23.95 -3.27
CA VAL A 327 4.84 25.22 -4.00
C VAL A 327 6.31 25.44 -4.41
N ALA A 328 7.26 25.21 -3.52
CA ALA A 328 8.68 25.28 -3.83
C ALA A 328 9.04 24.28 -4.94
N GLY A 329 8.61 23.03 -4.83
CA GLY A 329 8.82 22.00 -5.84
C GLY A 329 8.30 22.42 -7.22
N LEU A 330 7.03 22.82 -7.30
CA LEU A 330 6.42 23.27 -8.56
C LEU A 330 7.08 24.52 -9.14
N LEU A 331 7.59 25.42 -8.29
CA LEU A 331 8.43 26.55 -8.72
C LEU A 331 9.73 26.03 -9.36
N GLY A 332 10.41 25.08 -8.73
CA GLY A 332 11.59 24.42 -9.27
C GLY A 332 11.31 23.76 -10.63
N ALA A 333 10.22 22.99 -10.72
CA ALA A 333 9.78 22.36 -11.97
C ALA A 333 9.53 23.40 -13.08
N SER A 334 8.91 24.52 -12.74
CA SER A 334 8.63 25.60 -13.69
C SER A 334 9.92 26.24 -14.20
N ILE A 335 10.91 26.44 -13.33
CA ILE A 335 12.22 26.96 -13.70
C ILE A 335 12.94 26.01 -14.67
N VAL A 336 12.95 24.70 -14.38
CA VAL A 336 13.51 23.67 -15.28
C VAL A 336 12.79 23.68 -16.62
N ALA A 337 11.45 23.69 -16.61
CA ALA A 337 10.65 23.70 -17.83
C ALA A 337 10.92 24.95 -18.69
N VAL A 338 11.03 26.13 -18.09
CA VAL A 338 11.34 27.38 -18.80
C VAL A 338 12.77 27.35 -19.36
N TRP A 339 13.74 26.83 -18.61
CA TRP A 339 15.11 26.66 -19.08
C TRP A 339 15.18 25.77 -20.33
N PHE A 340 14.57 24.59 -20.28
CA PHE A 340 14.56 23.69 -21.44
C PHE A 340 13.72 24.22 -22.59
N LEU A 341 12.62 24.93 -22.32
CA LEU A 341 11.87 25.60 -23.38
C LEU A 341 12.73 26.64 -24.11
N ALA A 342 13.47 27.46 -23.37
CA ALA A 342 14.36 28.47 -23.95
C ALA A 342 15.51 27.81 -24.73
N TYR A 343 16.09 26.75 -24.20
CA TYR A 343 17.16 25.99 -24.84
C TYR A 343 16.71 25.32 -26.14
N ASP A 344 15.58 24.61 -26.08
CA ASP A 344 14.94 23.95 -27.22
C ASP A 344 14.56 24.97 -28.31
N ALA A 345 14.00 26.12 -27.92
CA ALA A 345 13.67 27.20 -28.85
C ALA A 345 14.92 27.80 -29.51
N PHE A 346 16.03 27.95 -28.77
CA PHE A 346 17.32 28.39 -29.31
C PHE A 346 17.87 27.41 -30.35
N LYS A 347 17.62 26.11 -30.20
CA LYS A 347 17.95 25.06 -31.18
C LYS A 347 16.93 24.93 -32.34
N GLY A 348 15.89 25.76 -32.34
CA GLY A 348 14.83 25.76 -33.36
C GLY A 348 13.82 24.62 -33.22
N GLN A 349 13.76 23.95 -32.07
CA GLN A 349 12.93 22.76 -31.85
C GLN A 349 12.21 22.84 -30.48
N PRO A 350 11.28 23.79 -30.30
CA PRO A 350 10.62 23.99 -29.01
C PRO A 350 9.92 22.71 -28.52
N LEU A 351 10.00 22.47 -27.21
CA LEU A 351 9.40 21.30 -26.52
C LEU A 351 10.00 19.94 -26.91
N ARG A 352 11.16 19.91 -27.57
CA ARG A 352 11.85 18.66 -27.90
C ARG A 352 12.27 17.90 -26.64
N THR A 353 12.80 18.57 -25.63
CA THR A 353 13.26 17.93 -24.39
C THR A 353 12.13 17.21 -23.64
N PRO A 354 10.99 17.86 -23.32
CA PRO A 354 9.88 17.15 -22.66
C PRO A 354 9.26 16.06 -23.55
N ALA A 355 9.29 16.20 -24.88
CA ALA A 355 8.87 15.14 -25.78
C ALA A 355 9.81 13.93 -25.75
N LEU A 356 11.13 14.15 -25.76
CA LEU A 356 12.14 13.10 -25.67
C LEU A 356 12.04 12.33 -24.37
N LEU A 357 12.01 13.04 -23.23
CA LEU A 357 11.94 12.42 -21.92
C LEU A 357 10.60 11.72 -21.69
N GLY A 358 9.50 12.31 -22.19
CA GLY A 358 8.20 11.64 -22.19
C GLY A 358 8.19 10.37 -23.03
N ALA A 359 8.74 10.41 -24.25
CA ALA A 359 8.79 9.25 -25.13
C ALA A 359 9.70 8.15 -24.56
N ALA A 360 10.83 8.52 -23.95
CA ALA A 360 11.69 7.58 -23.25
C ALA A 360 10.95 6.88 -22.11
N VAL A 361 10.21 7.62 -21.27
CA VAL A 361 9.51 7.06 -20.11
C VAL A 361 8.26 6.28 -20.49
N PHE A 362 7.40 6.81 -21.37
CA PHE A 362 6.09 6.24 -21.67
C PHE A 362 6.08 5.29 -22.85
N GLN A 363 7.04 5.43 -23.78
CA GLN A 363 7.08 4.65 -25.02
C GLN A 363 8.36 3.80 -25.13
N GLY A 364 9.28 3.90 -24.16
CA GLY A 364 10.55 3.18 -24.20
C GLY A 364 11.46 3.63 -25.35
N LEU A 365 11.30 4.87 -25.83
CA LEU A 365 12.09 5.39 -26.94
C LEU A 365 13.58 5.44 -26.56
N THR A 366 14.39 4.66 -27.26
CA THR A 366 15.85 4.65 -27.08
C THR A 366 16.58 5.50 -28.10
N ASP A 367 16.01 5.79 -29.27
CA ASP A 367 16.64 6.62 -30.30
C ASP A 367 16.09 8.07 -30.27
N PRO A 368 16.90 9.07 -29.87
CA PRO A 368 16.48 10.47 -29.83
C PRO A 368 16.14 11.08 -31.20
N ALA A 369 16.59 10.46 -32.30
CA ALA A 369 16.28 10.93 -33.65
C ALA A 369 14.85 10.56 -34.08
N ALA A 370 14.28 9.51 -33.48
CA ALA A 370 12.94 9.01 -33.79
C ALA A 370 11.83 9.67 -32.97
N VAL A 371 12.12 10.72 -32.20
CA VAL A 371 11.12 11.38 -31.36
C VAL A 371 10.07 12.11 -32.20
N GLU A 372 8.82 11.74 -32.03
CA GLU A 372 7.67 12.49 -32.55
C GLU A 372 7.13 13.43 -31.46
N ILE A 373 7.12 14.72 -31.76
CA ILE A 373 6.59 15.73 -30.84
C ILE A 373 5.06 15.62 -30.84
N SER A 374 4.53 14.95 -29.82
CA SER A 374 3.09 14.82 -29.60
C SER A 374 2.66 15.49 -28.30
N LEU A 375 1.51 16.15 -28.34
CA LEU A 375 0.98 16.88 -27.19
C LEU A 375 0.72 15.95 -26.00
N GLY A 376 0.29 14.71 -26.24
CA GLY A 376 0.05 13.71 -25.20
C GLY A 376 1.32 13.35 -24.42
N VAL A 377 2.44 13.13 -25.12
CA VAL A 377 3.72 12.79 -24.50
C VAL A 377 4.28 13.98 -23.70
N ILE A 378 4.19 15.19 -24.25
CA ILE A 378 4.63 16.42 -23.57
C ILE A 378 3.83 16.64 -22.28
N LEU A 379 2.50 16.54 -22.34
CA LEU A 379 1.64 16.72 -21.16
C LEU A 379 1.89 15.64 -20.12
N GLY A 380 2.01 14.38 -20.54
CA GLY A 380 2.34 13.27 -19.65
C GLY A 380 3.65 13.50 -18.91
N TYR A 381 4.69 13.94 -19.63
CA TYR A 381 5.99 14.22 -19.02
C TYR A 381 5.94 15.44 -18.10
N THR A 382 5.21 16.50 -18.49
CA THR A 382 5.05 17.72 -17.68
C THR A 382 4.39 17.42 -16.34
N VAL A 383 3.35 16.57 -16.33
CA VAL A 383 2.70 16.11 -15.10
C VAL A 383 3.65 15.28 -14.25
N LEU A 384 4.34 14.30 -14.86
CA LEU A 384 5.31 13.46 -14.15
C LEU A 384 6.43 14.30 -13.51
N HIS A 385 6.97 15.25 -14.26
CA HIS A 385 8.02 16.16 -13.82
C HIS A 385 7.53 17.04 -12.66
N GLY A 386 6.35 17.66 -12.78
CA GLY A 386 5.75 18.46 -11.71
C GLY A 386 5.49 17.67 -10.43
N LEU A 387 5.01 16.43 -10.55
CA LEU A 387 4.80 15.55 -9.40
C LEU A 387 6.12 15.17 -8.72
N ALA A 388 7.14 14.81 -9.49
CA ALA A 388 8.46 14.47 -8.96
C ALA A 388 9.07 15.64 -8.18
N PHE A 389 8.97 16.85 -8.74
CA PHE A 389 9.46 18.06 -8.07
C PHE A 389 8.61 18.47 -6.86
N ALA A 390 7.30 18.27 -6.89
CA ALA A 390 6.45 18.49 -5.70
C ALA A 390 6.86 17.55 -4.55
N VAL A 391 7.14 16.28 -4.84
CA VAL A 391 7.66 15.33 -3.84
C VAL A 391 9.03 15.77 -3.34
N PHE A 392 9.94 16.14 -4.23
CA PHE A 392 11.26 16.64 -3.85
C PHE A 392 11.16 17.88 -2.95
N GLY A 393 10.30 18.84 -3.29
CA GLY A 393 10.06 20.03 -2.50
C GLY A 393 9.46 19.74 -1.13
N MET A 394 8.56 18.76 -1.00
CA MET A 394 8.07 18.27 0.30
C MET A 394 9.21 17.72 1.16
N VAL A 395 10.10 16.90 0.59
CA VAL A 395 11.26 16.35 1.32
C VAL A 395 12.18 17.48 1.79
N VAL A 396 12.47 18.46 0.94
CA VAL A 396 13.27 19.64 1.29
C VAL A 396 12.61 20.43 2.42
N ALA A 397 11.30 20.68 2.36
CA ALA A 397 10.58 21.40 3.40
C ALA A 397 10.61 20.65 4.75
N VAL A 398 10.41 19.33 4.75
CA VAL A 398 10.52 18.50 5.96
C VAL A 398 11.94 18.54 6.53
N LEU A 399 12.96 18.45 5.68
CA LEU A 399 14.36 18.55 6.12
C LEU A 399 14.71 19.91 6.68
N LEU A 400 14.17 20.99 6.11
CA LEU A 400 14.35 22.34 6.63
C LEU A 400 13.76 22.47 8.04
N VAL A 401 12.52 22.01 8.25
CA VAL A 401 11.89 21.99 9.59
C VAL A 401 12.66 21.09 10.56
N ALA A 402 13.16 19.95 10.10
CA ALA A 402 13.98 19.08 10.92
C ALA A 402 15.33 19.74 11.28
N ALA A 403 15.91 20.48 10.35
CA ALA A 403 17.15 21.22 10.54
C ALA A 403 17.01 22.38 11.53
N GLU A 404 15.80 22.95 11.70
CA GLU A 404 15.54 23.91 12.78
C GLU A 404 15.73 23.30 14.17
N ARG A 405 15.48 21.99 14.31
CA ARG A 405 15.67 21.24 15.57
C ARG A 405 17.07 20.68 15.70
N GLN A 406 17.71 20.32 14.58
CA GLN A 406 19.03 19.69 14.55
C GLN A 406 19.86 20.27 13.39
N PRO A 407 20.74 21.26 13.64
CA PRO A 407 21.51 21.95 12.58
C PRO A 407 22.35 21.03 11.70
N VAL A 408 22.76 19.86 12.20
CA VAL A 408 23.48 18.84 11.43
C VAL A 408 22.67 18.32 10.23
N LEU A 409 21.34 18.42 10.25
CA LEU A 409 20.48 18.02 9.13
C LEU A 409 20.56 18.99 7.94
N LEU A 410 21.18 20.18 8.10
CA LEU A 410 21.57 21.02 6.95
C LEU A 410 22.62 20.32 6.08
N LEU A 411 23.51 19.52 6.68
CA LEU A 411 24.39 18.62 5.92
C LEU A 411 23.56 17.56 5.18
N GLY A 412 22.49 17.07 5.80
CA GLY A 412 21.50 16.19 5.18
C GLY A 412 20.84 16.82 3.95
N LEU A 413 20.49 18.11 3.99
CA LEU A 413 19.96 18.85 2.84
C LEU A 413 21.00 18.93 1.71
N PHE A 414 22.25 19.26 2.03
CA PHE A 414 23.34 19.28 1.05
C PHE A 414 23.57 17.89 0.43
N MET A 415 23.59 16.84 1.26
CA MET A 415 23.74 15.46 0.81
C MET A 415 22.57 14.99 -0.05
N LEU A 416 21.32 15.31 0.31
CA LEU A 416 20.14 15.01 -0.49
C LEU A 416 20.25 15.68 -1.87
N LEU A 417 20.72 16.92 -1.90
CA LEU A 417 20.86 17.66 -3.14
C LEU A 417 21.93 17.07 -4.05
N ALA A 418 23.11 16.79 -3.49
CA ALA A 418 24.20 16.15 -4.22
C ALA A 418 23.80 14.75 -4.70
N ALA A 419 23.07 13.99 -3.87
CA ALA A 419 22.54 12.69 -4.23
C ALA A 419 21.48 12.77 -5.33
N PHE A 420 20.63 13.81 -5.35
CA PHE A 420 19.64 14.03 -6.40
C PHE A 420 20.30 14.27 -7.77
N GLU A 421 21.34 15.09 -7.84
CA GLU A 421 22.12 15.30 -9.09
C GLU A 421 22.73 13.99 -9.59
N VAL A 422 23.40 13.24 -8.69
CA VAL A 422 24.05 11.97 -9.02
C VAL A 422 23.03 10.91 -9.40
N PHE A 423 21.88 10.85 -8.71
CA PHE A 423 20.79 9.92 -9.00
C PHE A 423 20.14 10.21 -10.34
N PHE A 424 19.80 11.48 -10.63
CA PHE A 424 19.21 11.86 -11.90
C PHE A 424 20.16 11.57 -13.07
N PHE A 425 21.45 11.90 -12.90
CA PHE A 425 22.48 11.53 -13.86
C PHE A 425 22.58 10.01 -14.03
N GLY A 426 22.56 9.24 -12.94
CA GLY A 426 22.56 7.78 -12.95
C GLY A 426 21.34 7.19 -13.68
N VAL A 427 20.14 7.73 -13.46
CA VAL A 427 18.91 7.33 -14.16
C VAL A 427 19.03 7.61 -15.66
N VAL A 428 19.47 8.81 -16.07
CA VAL A 428 19.67 9.13 -17.50
C VAL A 428 20.70 8.19 -18.14
N MET A 429 21.77 7.85 -17.43
CA MET A 429 22.80 6.91 -17.91
C MET A 429 22.31 5.46 -18.03
N ILE A 430 21.40 5.02 -17.16
CA ILE A 430 20.81 3.66 -17.17
C ILE A 430 19.73 3.53 -18.24
N PHE A 431 18.88 4.56 -18.43
CA PHE A 431 17.75 4.51 -19.36
C PHE A 431 18.09 4.90 -20.80
N GLY A 432 19.32 5.34 -21.10
CA GLY A 432 19.78 5.41 -22.48
C GLY A 432 21.13 6.10 -22.67
N GLN A 433 22.18 5.32 -22.96
CA GLN A 433 23.46 5.86 -23.46
C GLN A 433 23.27 6.75 -24.72
N SER A 434 22.23 6.48 -25.49
CA SER A 434 21.79 7.25 -26.65
C SER A 434 21.12 8.59 -26.30
N LEU A 435 20.36 8.67 -25.20
CA LEU A 435 19.75 9.91 -24.70
C LEU A 435 20.79 10.89 -24.16
N VAL A 436 21.88 10.39 -23.57
CA VAL A 436 23.02 11.19 -23.09
C VAL A 436 23.69 12.00 -24.21
N GLY A 437 23.60 11.54 -25.46
CA GLY A 437 24.08 12.29 -26.62
C GLY A 437 23.15 13.43 -27.05
N ALA A 438 21.86 13.35 -26.69
CA ALA A 438 20.83 14.33 -27.07
C ALA A 438 20.58 15.39 -25.99
N LEU A 439 20.81 15.05 -24.71
CA LEU A 439 20.73 15.97 -23.57
C LEU A 439 22.10 16.09 -22.94
N LEU A 440 22.73 17.27 -23.07
CA LEU A 440 24.07 17.45 -22.53
C LEU A 440 23.99 17.57 -21.00
N TRP A 441 24.92 16.91 -20.30
CA TRP A 441 24.94 16.86 -18.84
C TRP A 441 24.92 18.26 -18.19
N TRP A 442 25.56 19.24 -18.82
CA TRP A 442 25.63 20.61 -18.30
C TRP A 442 24.29 21.34 -18.41
N GLU A 443 23.43 20.99 -19.38
CA GLU A 443 22.09 21.56 -19.55
C GLU A 443 21.21 21.17 -18.36
N ILE A 444 21.27 19.89 -17.99
CA ILE A 444 20.56 19.34 -16.82
C ILE A 444 21.11 19.96 -15.54
N PHE A 445 22.44 20.01 -15.38
CA PHE A 445 23.08 20.58 -14.21
C PHE A 445 22.71 22.05 -13.98
N VAL A 446 22.73 22.87 -15.04
CA VAL A 446 22.30 24.28 -14.95
C VAL A 446 20.83 24.39 -14.61
N ALA A 447 19.96 23.58 -15.22
CA ALA A 447 18.53 23.58 -14.92
C ALA A 447 18.26 23.29 -13.45
N ASN A 448 18.90 22.25 -12.90
CA ASN A 448 18.74 21.85 -11.51
C ASN A 448 19.30 22.89 -10.55
N LEU A 449 20.45 23.52 -10.86
CA LEU A 449 21.02 24.59 -10.05
C LEU A 449 20.10 25.83 -9.99
N LEU A 450 19.49 26.19 -11.13
CA LEU A 450 18.50 27.28 -11.19
C LEU A 450 17.24 26.93 -10.38
N ALA A 451 16.75 25.70 -10.51
CA ALA A 451 15.59 25.23 -9.76
C ALA A 451 15.85 25.24 -8.25
N LEU A 452 17.01 24.74 -7.83
CA LEU A 452 17.48 24.82 -6.45
C LEU A 452 17.50 26.25 -5.94
N ALA A 453 18.14 27.16 -6.69
CA ALA A 453 18.28 28.54 -6.28
C ALA A 453 16.89 29.19 -6.10
N GLY A 454 15.96 28.92 -7.02
CA GLY A 454 14.57 29.39 -6.92
C GLY A 454 13.83 28.81 -5.72
N MET A 455 13.98 27.51 -5.45
CA MET A 455 13.38 26.84 -4.29
C MET A 455 13.92 27.40 -2.98
N LEU A 456 15.24 27.53 -2.84
CA LEU A 456 15.88 28.10 -1.65
C LEU A 456 15.47 29.55 -1.44
N LEU A 457 15.45 30.36 -2.50
CA LEU A 457 14.98 31.74 -2.43
C LEU A 457 13.54 31.81 -1.92
N TYR A 458 12.64 30.96 -2.42
CA TYR A 458 11.28 30.87 -1.93
C TYR A 458 11.22 30.57 -0.42
N PHE A 459 11.99 29.58 0.05
CA PHE A 459 12.05 29.25 1.47
C PHE A 459 12.64 30.39 2.33
N PHE A 460 13.70 31.06 1.86
CA PHE A 460 14.31 32.19 2.57
C PHE A 460 13.38 33.40 2.66
N LEU A 461 12.61 33.68 1.61
CA LEU A 461 11.65 34.78 1.59
C LEU A 461 10.43 34.47 2.47
N GLY A 462 10.01 33.20 2.54
CA GLY A 462 8.92 32.73 3.40
C GLY A 462 9.29 32.70 4.89
N HIS A 463 10.51 32.26 5.23
CA HIS A 463 10.97 32.05 6.61
C HIS A 463 12.10 33.00 7.01
N ARG A 464 11.75 34.24 7.40
CA ARG A 464 12.70 35.26 7.93
C ARG A 464 13.48 34.83 9.19
N ALA A 465 13.13 33.70 9.81
CA ALA A 465 13.83 33.14 10.97
C ALA A 465 15.05 32.27 10.56
N LEU A 466 14.96 31.53 9.45
CA LEU A 466 16.01 30.63 8.97
C LEU A 466 17.21 31.41 8.42
N GLY A 467 16.94 32.50 7.68
CA GLY A 467 17.98 33.41 7.17
C GLY A 467 18.76 34.13 8.27
N ARG A 468 18.10 34.53 9.37
CA ARG A 468 18.77 35.16 10.52
C ARG A 468 19.73 34.21 11.23
N ARG A 469 19.31 32.97 11.48
CA ARG A 469 20.15 31.99 12.20
C ARG A 469 21.33 31.50 11.37
N LEU A 470 21.18 31.31 10.06
CA LEU A 470 22.32 30.95 9.19
C LEU A 470 23.41 32.04 9.21
N MET A 471 23.01 33.32 9.22
CA MET A 471 23.96 34.44 9.39
C MET A 471 24.57 34.49 10.79
N GLU A 472 23.83 34.10 11.83
CA GLU A 472 24.34 34.03 13.21
C GLU A 472 25.29 32.82 13.45
N THR A 473 25.13 31.72 12.71
CA THR A 473 25.95 30.50 12.88
C THR A 473 27.29 30.60 12.14
N TRP A 474 27.41 31.54 11.19
CA TRP A 474 28.64 31.79 10.43
C TRP A 474 28.96 33.29 10.41
N PRO A 475 29.42 33.88 11.52
CA PRO A 475 29.90 35.26 11.50
C PRO A 475 31.04 35.36 10.47
N PRO A 476 31.13 36.47 9.71
CA PRO A 476 32.27 36.70 8.83
C PRO A 476 33.54 36.54 9.67
N ARG A 477 34.46 35.67 9.23
CA ARG A 477 35.80 35.63 9.82
C ARG A 477 36.40 37.01 9.57
N GLU A 478 36.56 37.78 10.64
CA GLU A 478 37.43 38.95 10.59
C GLU A 478 38.82 38.45 10.16
N GLU A 479 39.28 38.95 9.01
CA GLU A 479 40.63 38.73 8.52
C GLU A 479 41.61 39.24 9.59
N ALA A 480 42.40 38.34 10.15
CA ALA A 480 43.51 38.65 11.06
C ALA A 480 44.84 38.63 10.30
#